data_AF-A0A067QQI7-F1
#
_entry.id   AF-A0A067QQI7-F1
#
_cell.length_a   1.000
_cell.length_b   1.000
_cell.length_c   1.000
_cell.angle_alpha   90.00
_cell.angle_beta   90.00
_cell.angle_gamma   90.00
#
_symmetry.space_group_name_H-M   'P 1'
#
loop_
_entity.id
_entity.type
_entity.pdbx_description
1 polymer ?
#
loop_
_entity_poly.entity_id
_entity_poly.type
_entity_poly.pdbx_seq_one_letter_code
_entity_poly.pdbx_strand_id
1 'polypeptide(L)'
;METNNVLFVEWILIIQLAFCILSVVRCNEICEIHATVIRRIENEGFHRDIHSLVEIVTGYFTLLDDCVMILEETMPSGLYVNPDQLADMRRFRQVQACPVGMVDIEASQKDSLPHSVYVYSSLNRTENLLSASLTLPFHVRYHSPTPHGGYSMVQLAAPSLLLHCQNDMQCVQGKRIHAPCRPCGSDLCQWVNLTYKTNSPSISLHIPVGNLSHYVLVIIVTLLVTCGGCVYILSTVVEAWPHTANVSKIGHTEEHSQQPSASSYWPHSCILSHD
;
A
#
# COMPACT_ATOMS: atom_id res chain seq x y z
N MET A 1 -59.44 27.55 49.99
CA MET A 1 -58.64 28.02 48.84
C MET A 1 -57.20 27.48 48.86
N GLU A 2 -56.67 27.01 50.00
CA GLU A 2 -55.30 26.47 50.09
C GLU A 2 -55.10 25.06 49.53
N THR A 3 -56.12 24.19 49.56
CA THR A 3 -55.99 22.78 49.11
C THR A 3 -55.78 22.61 47.60
N ASN A 4 -56.29 23.53 46.79
CA ASN A 4 -56.12 23.49 45.33
C ASN A 4 -54.70 23.85 44.88
N ASN A 5 -53.97 24.65 45.67
CA ASN A 5 -52.58 25.02 45.36
C ASN A 5 -51.61 23.88 45.64
N VAL A 6 -51.86 23.05 46.67
CA VAL A 6 -50.99 21.92 47.02
C VAL A 6 -51.05 20.84 45.94
N LEU A 7 -52.25 20.48 45.48
CA LEU A 7 -52.44 19.54 44.39
C LEU A 7 -51.77 20.03 43.10
N PHE A 8 -51.87 21.32 42.78
CA PHE A 8 -51.27 21.88 41.57
C PHE A 8 -49.73 21.79 41.57
N VAL A 9 -49.09 21.99 42.73
CA VAL A 9 -47.63 21.89 42.88
C VAL A 9 -47.15 20.44 42.76
N GLU A 10 -47.89 19.47 43.32
CA GLU A 10 -47.54 18.05 43.17
C GLU A 10 -47.60 17.56 41.72
N TRP A 11 -48.62 17.98 40.97
CA TRP A 11 -48.72 17.63 39.54
C TRP A 11 -47.58 18.25 38.70
N ILE A 12 -47.15 19.46 39.01
CA ILE A 12 -45.99 20.10 38.34
C ILE A 12 -44.71 19.32 38.64
N LEU A 13 -44.48 18.91 39.89
CA LEU A 13 -43.32 18.10 40.27
C LEU A 13 -43.32 16.74 39.58
N ILE A 14 -44.48 16.07 39.46
CA ILE A 14 -44.61 14.79 38.75
C ILE A 14 -44.34 14.96 37.25
N ILE A 15 -44.84 16.03 36.63
CA ILE A 15 -44.59 16.31 35.20
C ILE A 15 -43.12 16.64 34.95
N GLN A 16 -42.48 17.42 35.82
CA GLN A 16 -41.05 17.72 35.75
C GLN A 16 -40.20 16.45 35.93
N LEU A 17 -40.57 15.59 36.88
CA LEU A 17 -39.90 14.30 37.12
C LEU A 17 -40.08 13.36 35.93
N ALA A 18 -41.28 13.27 35.36
CA ALA A 18 -41.57 12.47 34.18
C ALA A 18 -40.83 12.98 32.95
N PHE A 19 -40.71 14.30 32.76
CA PHE A 19 -39.93 14.91 31.68
C PHE A 19 -38.43 14.68 31.87
N CYS A 20 -37.92 14.75 33.11
CA CYS A 20 -36.55 14.35 33.46
C CYS A 20 -36.30 12.87 33.13
N ILE A 21 -37.18 11.96 33.54
CA ILE A 21 -37.07 10.53 33.24
C ILE A 21 -37.13 10.28 31.72
N LEU A 22 -38.04 10.94 30.99
CA LEU A 22 -38.10 10.83 29.52
C LEU A 22 -36.82 11.35 28.85
N SER A 23 -36.21 12.40 29.39
CA SER A 23 -34.95 12.97 28.88
C SER A 23 -33.74 12.07 29.17
N VAL A 24 -33.72 11.38 30.31
CA VAL A 24 -32.69 10.39 30.67
C VAL A 24 -32.84 9.11 29.83
N VAL A 25 -34.08 8.67 29.55
CA VAL A 25 -34.34 7.49 28.70
C VAL A 25 -33.96 7.74 27.23
N ARG A 26 -33.84 8.99 26.79
CA ARG A 26 -33.47 9.35 25.41
C ARG A 26 -31.97 9.35 25.10
N CYS A 27 -31.08 9.10 26.05
CA CYS A 27 -29.64 9.17 25.79
C CYS A 27 -28.86 8.03 26.44
N ASN A 28 -28.91 6.85 25.85
CA ASN A 28 -27.72 6.00 25.68
C ASN A 28 -28.01 4.88 24.67
N GLU A 29 -28.00 5.21 23.37
CA GLU A 29 -27.79 4.16 22.37
C GLU A 29 -26.33 3.71 22.49
N ILE A 30 -26.10 2.65 23.27
CA ILE A 30 -24.80 2.02 23.37
C ILE A 30 -24.65 1.11 22.14
N CYS A 31 -23.91 1.58 21.14
CA CYS A 31 -23.57 0.77 19.98
C CYS A 31 -22.45 -0.20 20.34
N GLU A 32 -22.83 -1.45 20.61
CA GLU A 32 -21.87 -2.53 20.84
C GLU A 32 -21.31 -3.01 19.50
N ILE A 33 -20.10 -2.58 19.18
CA ILE A 33 -19.37 -2.95 17.97
C ILE A 33 -18.05 -3.59 18.38
N HIS A 34 -17.82 -4.81 17.89
CA HIS A 34 -16.59 -5.55 18.09
C HIS A 34 -15.89 -5.76 16.77
N ALA A 35 -14.68 -5.23 16.64
CA ALA A 35 -13.85 -5.40 15.45
C ALA A 35 -12.68 -6.35 15.73
N THR A 36 -12.37 -7.19 14.73
CA THR A 36 -11.22 -8.09 14.74
C THR A 36 -10.46 -7.94 13.42
N VAL A 37 -9.14 -7.89 13.48
CA VAL A 37 -8.26 -7.84 12.30
C VAL A 37 -7.28 -9.01 12.38
N ILE A 38 -7.41 -9.95 11.45
CA ILE A 38 -6.55 -11.12 11.33
C ILE A 38 -5.57 -10.89 10.19
N ARG A 39 -4.28 -11.00 10.47
CA ARG A 39 -3.20 -10.67 9.53
C ARG A 39 -2.31 -11.88 9.27
N ARG A 40 -1.89 -12.03 8.01
CA ARG A 40 -0.93 -13.04 7.55
C ARG A 40 -0.01 -12.43 6.50
N ILE A 41 1.28 -12.74 6.58
CA ILE A 41 2.23 -12.44 5.49
C ILE A 41 2.40 -13.70 4.64
N GLU A 42 2.34 -13.54 3.34
CA GLU A 42 2.60 -14.58 2.35
C GLU A 42 3.76 -14.19 1.43
N ASN A 43 4.26 -15.19 0.71
CA ASN A 43 5.45 -15.14 -0.14
C ASN A 43 6.78 -15.01 0.61
N GLU A 44 7.86 -15.38 -0.08
CA GLU A 44 9.23 -15.32 0.41
C GLU A 44 10.07 -14.32 -0.40
N GLY A 45 11.18 -13.86 0.19
CA GLY A 45 12.10 -12.92 -0.46
C GLY A 45 11.79 -11.46 -0.13
N PHE A 46 12.10 -10.57 -1.08
CA PHE A 46 12.03 -9.11 -0.92
C PHE A 46 10.70 -8.51 -1.35
N HIS A 47 9.86 -9.25 -2.08
CA HIS A 47 8.50 -8.85 -2.42
C HIS A 47 7.54 -9.81 -1.69
N ARG A 48 6.64 -9.26 -0.88
CA ARG A 48 5.72 -10.03 -0.04
C ARG A 48 4.36 -9.38 -0.01
N ASP A 49 3.36 -10.17 0.34
CA ASP A 49 1.99 -9.70 0.47
C ASP A 49 1.54 -9.81 1.92
N ILE A 50 0.87 -8.77 2.43
CA ILE A 50 0.13 -8.87 3.68
C ILE A 50 -1.36 -8.99 3.38
N HIS A 51 -1.94 -10.09 3.84
CA HIS A 51 -3.36 -10.36 3.81
C HIS A 51 -3.97 -9.99 5.16
N SER A 52 -5.00 -9.15 5.12
CA SER A 52 -5.74 -8.71 6.30
C SER A 52 -7.22 -9.01 6.11
N LEU A 53 -7.76 -9.84 7.00
CA LEU A 53 -9.19 -10.09 7.13
C LEU A 53 -9.72 -9.22 8.27
N VAL A 54 -10.63 -8.32 7.95
CA VAL A 54 -11.34 -7.48 8.92
C VAL A 54 -12.73 -8.04 9.11
N GLU A 55 -13.12 -8.20 10.37
CA GLU A 55 -14.44 -8.68 10.80
C GLU A 55 -15.00 -7.71 11.84
N ILE A 56 -16.20 -7.20 11.58
CA ILE A 56 -16.90 -6.26 12.46
C ILE A 56 -18.26 -6.87 12.78
N VAL A 57 -18.50 -7.14 14.06
CA VAL A 57 -19.77 -7.65 14.58
C VAL A 57 -20.52 -6.51 15.24
N THR A 58 -21.79 -6.32 14.86
CA THR A 58 -22.68 -5.30 15.41
C THR A 58 -24.00 -5.90 15.87
N GLY A 59 -24.54 -5.41 16.99
CA GLY A 59 -25.90 -5.72 17.43
C GLY A 59 -26.99 -4.95 16.68
N TYR A 60 -26.61 -3.96 15.87
CA TYR A 60 -27.52 -3.04 15.20
C TYR A 60 -27.32 -3.06 13.68
N PHE A 61 -28.32 -3.57 12.97
CA PHE A 61 -28.22 -3.86 11.54
C PHE A 61 -28.10 -2.61 10.66
N THR A 62 -28.85 -1.54 10.94
CA THR A 62 -28.96 -0.35 10.06
C THR A 62 -27.81 0.65 10.18
N LEU A 63 -27.02 0.58 11.26
CA LEU A 63 -25.95 1.55 11.52
C LEU A 63 -24.76 1.41 10.58
N LEU A 64 -24.53 0.20 10.06
CA LEU A 64 -23.35 -0.14 9.26
C LEU A 64 -23.67 -0.41 7.78
N ASP A 65 -24.82 0.06 7.30
CA ASP A 65 -25.15 -0.02 5.87
C ASP A 65 -24.35 1.01 5.06
N ASP A 66 -23.92 0.60 3.86
CA ASP A 66 -23.14 1.41 2.92
C ASP A 66 -21.86 2.03 3.51
N CYS A 67 -21.19 1.30 4.41
CA CYS A 67 -19.92 1.71 4.98
C CYS A 67 -18.72 1.33 4.10
N VAL A 68 -17.75 2.23 4.08
CA VAL A 68 -16.40 2.01 3.55
C VAL A 68 -15.44 1.99 4.71
N MET A 69 -14.45 1.11 4.64
CA MET A 69 -13.35 1.07 5.60
C MET A 69 -12.01 1.40 4.95
N ILE A 70 -11.12 1.96 5.74
CA ILE A 70 -9.69 2.08 5.44
C ILE A 70 -8.92 1.27 6.47
N LEU A 71 -8.00 0.44 5.99
CA LEU A 71 -6.91 -0.11 6.79
C LEU A 71 -5.68 0.75 6.52
N GLU A 72 -5.30 1.58 7.49
CA GLU A 72 -4.09 2.41 7.41
C GLU A 72 -2.88 1.61 7.92
N GLU A 73 -1.98 1.27 7.00
CA GLU A 73 -0.73 0.57 7.31
C GLU A 73 0.42 1.57 7.37
N THR A 74 1.19 1.57 8.46
CA THR A 74 2.42 2.36 8.58
C THR A 74 3.62 1.49 8.22
N MET A 75 4.18 1.71 7.05
CA MET A 75 5.39 1.01 6.58
C MET A 75 6.62 1.59 7.29
N PRO A 76 7.37 0.80 8.07
CA PRO A 76 8.62 1.24 8.68
C PRO A 76 9.68 1.51 7.60
N SER A 77 10.77 2.20 7.96
CA SER A 77 11.85 2.56 7.03
C SER A 77 12.53 1.38 6.33
N GLY A 78 12.35 0.15 6.83
CA GLY A 78 12.87 -1.06 6.18
C GLY A 78 11.95 -1.66 5.11
N LEU A 79 10.71 -1.16 4.98
CA LEU A 79 9.70 -1.64 4.05
C LEU A 79 9.16 -0.48 3.19
N TYR A 80 8.55 -0.81 2.06
CA TYR A 80 7.80 0.15 1.26
C TYR A 80 6.75 -0.50 0.38
N VAL A 81 5.78 0.29 -0.06
CA VAL A 81 4.87 -0.11 -1.13
C VAL A 81 5.31 0.57 -2.43
N ASN A 82 5.22 -0.15 -3.54
CA ASN A 82 5.53 0.44 -4.85
C ASN A 82 4.27 1.18 -5.38
N PRO A 83 4.31 2.52 -5.53
CA PRO A 83 3.15 3.28 -6.01
C PRO A 83 2.67 2.87 -7.41
N ASP A 84 3.60 2.50 -8.30
CA ASP A 84 3.28 2.08 -9.67
C ASP A 84 2.59 0.72 -9.67
N GLN A 85 3.08 -0.23 -8.87
CA GLN A 85 2.42 -1.51 -8.67
C GLN A 85 0.99 -1.33 -8.13
N LEU A 86 0.81 -0.47 -7.12
CA LEU A 86 -0.52 -0.18 -6.59
C LEU A 86 -1.42 0.50 -7.64
N ALA A 87 -0.87 1.37 -8.50
CA ALA A 87 -1.61 1.98 -9.59
C ALA A 87 -2.11 0.95 -10.61
N ASP A 88 -1.27 -0.02 -10.97
CA ASP A 88 -1.66 -1.12 -11.86
C ASP A 88 -2.73 -2.01 -11.22
N MET A 89 -2.57 -2.40 -9.95
CA MET A 89 -3.57 -3.21 -9.24
C MET A 89 -4.91 -2.49 -9.11
N ARG A 90 -4.92 -1.17 -8.90
CA ARG A 90 -6.14 -0.36 -8.92
C ARG A 90 -6.79 -0.36 -10.30
N ARG A 91 -5.99 -0.20 -11.37
CA ARG A 91 -6.48 -0.23 -12.75
C ARG A 91 -7.18 -1.55 -13.08
N PHE A 92 -6.67 -2.66 -12.54
CA PHE A 92 -7.27 -4.00 -12.67
C PHE A 92 -8.31 -4.33 -11.58
N ARG A 93 -8.69 -3.36 -10.74
CA ARG A 93 -9.68 -3.50 -9.65
C ARG A 93 -9.35 -4.63 -8.65
N GLN A 94 -8.07 -4.94 -8.48
CA GLN A 94 -7.62 -5.99 -7.56
C GLN A 94 -7.47 -5.46 -6.14
N VAL A 95 -6.92 -4.25 -5.99
CA VAL A 95 -6.67 -3.60 -4.70
C VAL A 95 -6.93 -2.11 -4.84
N GLN A 96 -7.60 -1.51 -3.85
CA GLN A 96 -7.78 -0.06 -3.76
C GLN A 96 -6.84 0.49 -2.67
N ALA A 97 -5.57 0.70 -2.99
CA ALA A 97 -4.58 1.19 -2.04
C ALA A 97 -3.81 2.41 -2.57
N CYS A 98 -3.46 3.33 -1.68
CA CYS A 98 -2.76 4.56 -2.00
C CYS A 98 -1.76 4.93 -0.91
N PRO A 99 -0.47 5.15 -1.26
CA PRO A 99 0.50 5.68 -0.30
C PRO A 99 0.18 7.13 0.04
N VAL A 100 0.51 7.53 1.26
CA VAL A 100 0.40 8.91 1.71
C VAL A 100 1.67 9.65 1.30
N GLY A 101 1.55 10.53 0.31
CA GLY A 101 2.68 11.28 -0.24
C GLY A 101 3.51 10.47 -1.24
N MET A 102 4.74 10.94 -1.47
CA MET A 102 5.67 10.31 -2.40
C MET A 102 6.49 9.21 -1.71
N VAL A 103 6.71 8.11 -2.41
CA VAL A 103 7.56 7.00 -1.95
C VAL A 103 8.77 6.92 -2.86
N ASP A 104 9.96 7.17 -2.31
CA ASP A 104 11.22 6.88 -3.01
C ASP A 104 11.46 5.37 -2.98
N ILE A 105 11.30 4.70 -4.11
CA ILE A 105 11.44 3.25 -4.21
C ILE A 105 12.91 2.80 -4.29
N GLU A 106 13.84 3.71 -4.57
CA GLU A 106 15.26 3.43 -4.76
C GLU A 106 16.07 3.63 -3.45
N ALA A 107 15.54 4.41 -2.51
CA ALA A 107 16.20 4.68 -1.24
C ALA A 107 16.46 3.40 -0.41
N SER A 108 17.63 3.33 0.21
CA SER A 108 17.99 2.28 1.17
C SER A 108 17.20 2.42 2.48
N GLN A 109 17.20 1.40 3.33
CA GLN A 109 16.56 1.46 4.65
C GLN A 109 17.11 2.61 5.53
N LYS A 110 18.39 2.95 5.37
CA LYS A 110 19.05 4.00 6.17
C LYS A 110 18.60 5.40 5.75
N ASP A 111 18.30 5.57 4.47
CA ASP A 111 17.95 6.86 3.87
C ASP A 111 16.43 7.05 3.74
N SER A 112 15.65 6.04 4.14
CA SER A 112 14.19 6.02 4.05
C SER A 112 13.53 6.42 5.36
N LEU A 113 12.40 7.10 5.25
CA LEU A 113 11.50 7.39 6.37
C LEU A 113 10.29 6.45 6.34
N PRO A 114 9.65 6.18 7.51
CA PRO A 114 8.36 5.52 7.54
C PRO A 114 7.30 6.29 6.75
N HIS A 115 6.36 5.59 6.13
CA HIS A 115 5.24 6.18 5.40
C HIS A 115 3.95 5.39 5.60
N SER A 116 2.81 6.06 5.51
CA SER A 116 1.50 5.43 5.63
C SER A 116 0.93 5.03 4.27
N VAL A 117 0.07 4.02 4.27
CA VAL A 117 -0.67 3.55 3.09
C VAL A 117 -2.11 3.31 3.50
N TYR A 118 -3.05 3.88 2.75
CA TYR A 118 -4.48 3.64 2.94
C TYR A 118 -4.95 2.53 2.01
N VAL A 119 -5.50 1.45 2.57
CA VAL A 119 -6.13 0.36 1.83
C VAL A 119 -7.65 0.42 2.05
N TYR A 120 -8.40 0.68 0.99
CA TYR A 120 -9.84 0.87 1.01
C TYR A 120 -10.55 -0.44 0.71
N SER A 121 -11.65 -0.70 1.41
CA SER A 121 -12.55 -1.79 1.06
C SER A 121 -13.99 -1.47 1.47
N SER A 122 -14.93 -1.98 0.68
CA SER A 122 -16.33 -2.08 1.09
C SER A 122 -16.50 -3.30 2.00
N LEU A 123 -17.40 -3.18 2.97
CA LEU A 123 -17.70 -4.29 3.86
C LEU A 123 -18.80 -5.18 3.25
N ASN A 124 -18.56 -6.48 3.19
CA ASN A 124 -19.55 -7.47 2.81
C ASN A 124 -20.36 -7.88 4.04
N ARG A 125 -21.68 -7.83 3.95
CA ARG A 125 -22.58 -8.16 5.06
C ARG A 125 -23.05 -9.61 4.96
N THR A 126 -22.92 -10.33 6.06
CA THR A 126 -23.54 -11.63 6.32
C THR A 126 -24.21 -11.57 7.69
N GLU A 127 -25.53 -11.35 7.72
CA GLU A 127 -26.30 -11.16 8.95
C GLU A 127 -25.77 -10.00 9.83
N ASN A 128 -25.24 -10.32 11.02
CA ASN A 128 -24.65 -9.40 11.98
C ASN A 128 -23.14 -9.22 11.81
N LEU A 129 -22.51 -9.92 10.87
CA LEU A 129 -21.09 -9.85 10.55
C LEU A 129 -20.86 -9.02 9.29
N LEU A 130 -20.00 -8.03 9.40
CA LEU A 130 -19.43 -7.31 8.26
C LEU A 130 -17.98 -7.75 8.09
N SER A 131 -17.59 -8.15 6.88
CA SER A 131 -16.23 -8.61 6.62
C SER A 131 -15.61 -8.00 5.37
N ALA A 132 -14.30 -7.82 5.39
CA ALA A 132 -13.51 -7.41 4.24
C ALA A 132 -12.18 -8.15 4.23
N SER A 133 -11.82 -8.68 3.07
CA SER A 133 -10.49 -9.24 2.82
C SER A 133 -9.68 -8.25 2.00
N LEU A 134 -8.52 -7.86 2.51
CA LEU A 134 -7.61 -6.90 1.88
C LEU A 134 -6.24 -7.54 1.68
N THR A 135 -5.60 -7.21 0.57
CA THR A 135 -4.22 -7.61 0.26
C THR A 135 -3.42 -6.35 -0.04
N LEU A 136 -2.23 -6.23 0.55
CA LEU A 136 -1.31 -5.14 0.27
C LEU A 136 0.08 -5.71 -0.05
N PRO A 137 0.58 -5.56 -1.29
CA PRO A 137 1.96 -5.90 -1.60
C PRO A 137 2.91 -4.88 -0.97
N PHE A 138 4.01 -5.37 -0.43
CA PHE A 138 5.10 -4.54 0.06
C PHE A 138 6.45 -5.16 -0.30
N HIS A 139 7.46 -4.30 -0.29
CA HIS A 139 8.82 -4.60 -0.66
C HIS A 139 9.74 -4.30 0.51
N VAL A 140 10.74 -5.15 0.68
CA VAL A 140 11.80 -4.99 1.66
C VAL A 140 12.88 -4.10 1.06
N ARG A 141 13.33 -3.08 1.79
CA ARG A 141 14.46 -2.23 1.36
C ARG A 141 15.79 -2.89 1.63
N TYR A 142 16.81 -2.49 0.88
CA TYR A 142 18.18 -2.87 1.19
C TYR A 142 18.63 -2.27 2.52
N HIS A 143 19.13 -3.14 3.39
CA HIS A 143 19.65 -2.79 4.70
C HIS A 143 21.16 -2.63 4.65
N SER A 144 21.70 -1.82 5.56
CA SER A 144 23.15 -1.67 5.69
C SER A 144 23.78 -3.03 6.06
N PRO A 145 24.92 -3.39 5.46
CA PRO A 145 25.62 -4.61 5.80
C PRO A 145 26.18 -4.54 7.23
N THR A 146 26.35 -5.70 7.86
CA THR A 146 26.84 -5.82 9.23
C THR A 146 28.15 -6.60 9.27
N PRO A 147 28.99 -6.41 10.31
CA PRO A 147 30.11 -7.31 10.56
C PRO A 147 29.58 -8.73 10.73
N HIS A 148 30.12 -9.69 9.99
CA HIS A 148 29.70 -11.10 9.96
C HIS A 148 28.33 -11.38 9.30
N GLY A 149 27.65 -10.36 8.75
CA GLY A 149 26.35 -10.51 8.08
C GLY A 149 25.23 -10.93 9.03
N GLY A 150 24.32 -11.78 8.55
CA GLY A 150 23.20 -12.31 9.32
C GLY A 150 21.86 -11.71 8.91
N TYR A 151 21.02 -11.41 9.90
CA TYR A 151 19.68 -10.85 9.68
C TYR A 151 19.49 -9.56 10.47
N SER A 152 18.87 -8.57 9.83
CA SER A 152 18.26 -7.41 10.51
C SER A 152 16.78 -7.69 10.75
N MET A 153 16.23 -7.14 11.84
CA MET A 153 14.83 -7.31 12.21
C MET A 153 14.07 -6.02 11.96
N VAL A 154 12.94 -6.12 11.26
CA VAL A 154 12.00 -5.02 11.02
C VAL A 154 10.64 -5.37 11.61
N GLN A 155 10.05 -4.44 12.35
CA GLN A 155 8.73 -4.61 12.96
C GLN A 155 7.68 -3.85 12.17
N LEU A 156 6.67 -4.57 11.68
CA LEU A 156 5.46 -3.99 11.11
C LEU A 156 4.38 -3.93 12.19
N ALA A 157 3.98 -2.73 12.58
CA ALA A 157 2.96 -2.52 13.61
C ALA A 157 1.56 -2.97 13.14
N ALA A 158 0.62 -3.06 14.08
CA ALA A 158 -0.79 -3.19 13.75
C ALA A 158 -1.31 -1.92 13.03
N PRO A 159 -2.21 -2.07 12.03
CA PRO A 159 -2.78 -0.95 11.30
C PRO A 159 -3.72 -0.07 12.16
N SER A 160 -4.21 1.03 11.60
CA SER A 160 -5.43 1.67 12.11
C SER A 160 -6.63 1.26 11.28
N LEU A 161 -7.74 0.94 11.94
CA LEU A 161 -9.00 0.58 11.28
C LEU A 161 -9.93 1.80 11.30
N LEU A 162 -10.14 2.39 10.14
CA LEU A 162 -10.98 3.57 9.99
C LEU A 162 -12.28 3.19 9.29
N LEU A 163 -13.39 3.70 9.80
CA LEU A 163 -14.71 3.45 9.25
C LEU A 163 -15.40 4.76 8.86
N HIS A 164 -16.05 4.76 7.70
CA HIS A 164 -16.89 5.86 7.21
C HIS A 164 -18.19 5.28 6.66
N CYS A 165 -19.33 5.82 7.10
CA CYS A 165 -20.66 5.38 6.73
C CYS A 165 -21.50 6.60 6.35
N GLN A 166 -22.53 6.40 5.52
CA GLN A 166 -23.48 7.48 5.19
C GLN A 166 -24.36 7.85 6.40
N ASN A 167 -24.72 6.84 7.21
CA ASN A 167 -25.49 7.03 8.42
C ASN A 167 -24.62 7.61 9.54
N ASP A 168 -25.28 8.35 10.44
CA ASP A 168 -24.59 9.01 11.53
C ASP A 168 -24.03 7.99 12.53
N MET A 169 -22.70 7.96 12.66
CA MET A 169 -21.97 7.08 13.56
C MET A 169 -21.81 7.68 14.98
N GLN A 170 -22.67 8.61 15.39
CA GLN A 170 -22.59 9.30 16.70
C GLN A 170 -22.42 8.35 17.90
N CYS A 171 -23.06 7.17 17.88
CA CYS A 171 -22.97 6.19 18.96
C CYS A 171 -21.69 5.33 18.93
N VAL A 172 -20.95 5.30 17.82
CA VAL A 172 -19.74 4.50 17.65
C VAL A 172 -18.58 5.16 18.39
N GLN A 173 -18.06 4.47 19.40
CA GLN A 173 -16.90 4.91 20.16
C GLN A 173 -15.64 4.81 19.30
N GLY A 174 -14.85 5.89 19.27
CA GLY A 174 -13.61 5.93 18.50
C GLY A 174 -13.16 7.36 18.20
N LYS A 175 -11.85 7.54 17.99
CA LYS A 175 -11.28 8.86 17.67
C LYS A 175 -11.74 9.27 16.27
N ARG A 176 -12.34 10.46 16.16
CA ARG A 176 -12.68 11.04 14.85
C ARG A 176 -11.41 11.61 14.20
N ILE A 177 -11.14 11.22 12.97
CA ILE A 177 -9.98 11.68 12.20
C ILE A 177 -10.38 12.05 10.78
N HIS A 178 -9.55 12.86 10.10
CA HIS A 178 -9.75 13.19 8.70
C HIS A 178 -8.80 12.38 7.83
N ALA A 179 -9.33 11.73 6.81
CA ALA A 179 -8.57 10.97 5.81
C ALA A 179 -9.28 11.06 4.44
N PRO A 180 -8.60 10.77 3.33
CA PRO A 180 -9.20 10.92 2.01
C PRO A 180 -10.48 10.10 1.84
N CYS A 181 -11.51 10.70 1.25
CA CYS A 181 -12.81 10.04 1.03
C CYS A 181 -12.70 8.91 0.00
N ARG A 182 -11.84 9.10 -1.00
CA ARG A 182 -11.65 8.20 -2.13
C ARG A 182 -10.19 7.75 -2.22
N PRO A 183 -9.92 6.56 -2.78
CA PRO A 183 -8.55 6.13 -3.06
C PRO A 183 -7.80 7.19 -3.86
N CYS A 184 -6.71 7.70 -3.30
CA CYS A 184 -5.83 8.70 -3.92
C CYS A 184 -6.51 10.06 -4.19
N GLY A 185 -7.66 10.31 -3.57
CA GLY A 185 -8.32 11.62 -3.60
C GLY A 185 -7.62 12.63 -2.69
N SER A 186 -7.86 13.91 -2.96
CA SER A 186 -7.45 15.02 -2.09
C SER A 186 -8.56 15.48 -1.15
N ASP A 187 -9.80 15.07 -1.41
CA ASP A 187 -10.98 15.36 -0.60
C ASP A 187 -10.94 14.57 0.70
N LEU A 188 -11.07 15.26 1.83
CA LEU A 188 -11.02 14.67 3.17
C LEU A 188 -12.42 14.46 3.73
N CYS A 189 -12.66 13.27 4.27
CA CYS A 189 -13.88 12.89 4.98
C CYS A 189 -13.58 12.67 6.46
N GLN A 190 -14.62 12.73 7.30
CA GLN A 190 -14.51 12.35 8.70
C GLN A 190 -14.67 10.83 8.84
N TRP A 191 -13.70 10.19 9.48
CA TRP A 191 -13.65 8.76 9.75
C TRP A 191 -13.64 8.51 11.26
N VAL A 192 -14.09 7.32 11.66
CA VAL A 192 -13.98 6.82 13.04
C VAL A 192 -12.86 5.80 13.11
N ASN A 193 -11.85 6.06 13.93
CA ASN A 193 -10.82 5.06 14.24
C ASN A 193 -11.35 4.09 15.30
N LEU A 194 -11.56 2.84 14.89
CA LEU A 194 -12.10 1.76 15.71
C LEU A 194 -10.99 1.03 16.44
N THR A 195 -11.24 0.72 17.71
CA THR A 195 -10.43 -0.24 18.45
C THR A 195 -10.82 -1.66 18.05
N TYR A 196 -9.83 -2.54 17.89
CA TYR A 196 -10.06 -3.91 17.45
C TYR A 196 -9.11 -4.89 18.15
N LYS A 197 -9.45 -6.18 18.10
CA LYS A 197 -8.56 -7.27 18.51
C LYS A 197 -7.79 -7.81 17.31
N THR A 198 -6.55 -8.25 17.49
CA THR A 198 -5.75 -8.81 16.40
C THR A 198 -4.94 -10.02 16.85
N ASN A 199 -4.68 -10.93 15.91
CA ASN A 199 -3.78 -12.06 16.13
C ASN A 199 -2.30 -11.63 16.20
N SER A 200 -1.96 -10.48 15.60
CA SER A 200 -0.58 -10.04 15.41
C SER A 200 -0.45 -8.53 15.69
N PRO A 201 -0.23 -8.12 16.97
CA PRO A 201 -0.08 -6.71 17.33
C PRO A 201 1.16 -6.06 16.69
N SER A 202 2.17 -6.87 16.38
CA SER A 202 3.31 -6.51 15.56
C SER A 202 3.83 -7.77 14.85
N ILE A 203 4.24 -7.64 13.59
CA ILE A 203 4.83 -8.73 12.81
C ILE A 203 6.32 -8.44 12.64
N SER A 204 7.17 -9.37 13.08
CA SER A 204 8.62 -9.26 12.95
C SER A 204 9.10 -9.95 11.67
N LEU A 205 9.80 -9.21 10.82
CA LEU A 205 10.42 -9.73 9.61
C LEU A 205 11.94 -9.80 9.78
N HIS A 206 12.52 -10.96 9.44
CA HIS A 206 13.96 -11.16 9.41
C HIS A 206 14.47 -10.97 7.97
N ILE A 207 15.36 -10.00 7.79
CA ILE A 207 15.84 -9.55 6.49
C ILE A 207 17.33 -9.85 6.40
N PRO A 208 17.79 -10.62 5.40
CA PRO A 208 19.20 -10.94 5.27
C PRO A 208 20.01 -9.66 4.97
N VAL A 209 21.16 -9.52 5.62
CA VAL A 209 22.08 -8.39 5.43
C VAL A 209 23.43 -8.85 4.92
N GLY A 210 24.09 -7.98 4.15
CA GLY A 210 25.42 -8.24 3.61
C GLY A 210 26.48 -8.39 4.71
N ASN A 211 27.50 -9.20 4.45
CA ASN A 211 28.61 -9.42 5.37
C ASN A 211 29.80 -8.49 5.02
N LEU A 212 30.08 -7.54 5.92
CA LEU A 212 31.19 -6.60 5.77
C LEU A 212 32.57 -7.30 5.77
N SER A 213 32.70 -8.49 6.36
CA SER A 213 33.97 -9.23 6.40
C SER A 213 34.43 -9.69 5.01
N HIS A 214 33.51 -9.80 4.04
CA HIS A 214 33.84 -10.17 2.66
C HIS A 214 34.12 -8.96 1.76
N TYR A 215 34.04 -7.74 2.28
CA TYR A 215 34.11 -6.50 1.49
C TYR A 215 35.36 -6.42 0.60
N VAL A 216 36.55 -6.63 1.17
CA VAL A 216 37.83 -6.56 0.44
C VAL A 216 37.91 -7.65 -0.64
N LEU A 217 37.48 -8.87 -0.30
CA LEU A 217 37.48 -10.01 -1.23
C LEU A 217 36.58 -9.73 -2.43
N VAL A 218 35.33 -9.29 -2.17
CA VAL A 218 34.36 -8.97 -3.21
C VAL A 218 34.92 -7.90 -4.14
N ILE A 219 35.51 -6.83 -3.61
CA ILE A 219 36.11 -5.77 -4.42
C ILE A 219 37.21 -6.29 -5.34
N ILE A 220 38.16 -7.08 -4.81
CA ILE A 220 39.29 -7.59 -5.61
C ILE A 220 38.77 -8.49 -6.73
N VAL A 221 37.88 -9.43 -6.41
CA VAL A 221 37.34 -10.38 -7.40
C VAL A 221 36.53 -9.65 -8.46
N THR A 222 35.63 -8.74 -8.06
CA THR A 222 34.84 -7.95 -9.01
C THR A 222 35.75 -7.12 -9.91
N LEU A 223 36.76 -6.44 -9.36
CA LEU A 223 37.70 -5.65 -10.15
C LEU A 223 38.45 -6.50 -11.17
N LEU A 224 39.00 -7.65 -10.76
CA LEU A 224 39.73 -8.55 -11.67
C LEU A 224 38.84 -9.09 -12.79
N VAL A 225 37.62 -9.54 -12.46
CA VAL A 225 36.66 -10.05 -13.44
C VAL A 225 36.22 -8.95 -14.39
N THR A 226 35.92 -7.75 -13.88
CA THR A 226 35.54 -6.60 -14.71
C THR A 226 36.69 -6.19 -15.63
N CYS A 227 37.90 -6.02 -15.13
CA CYS A 227 39.06 -5.67 -15.96
C CYS A 227 39.35 -6.76 -17.01
N GLY A 228 39.34 -8.03 -16.62
CA GLY A 228 39.54 -9.15 -17.55
C GLY A 228 38.45 -9.21 -18.62
N GLY A 229 37.18 -9.04 -18.23
CA GLY A 229 36.05 -8.97 -19.15
C GLY A 229 36.16 -7.79 -20.12
N CYS A 230 36.57 -6.61 -19.64
CA CYS A 230 36.81 -5.45 -20.50
C CYS A 230 37.92 -5.71 -21.52
N VAL A 231 39.05 -6.29 -21.10
CA VAL A 231 40.15 -6.63 -22.02
C VAL A 231 39.69 -7.64 -23.07
N TYR A 232 38.95 -8.68 -22.67
CA TYR A 232 38.42 -9.68 -23.58
C TYR A 232 37.42 -9.11 -24.60
N ILE A 233 36.50 -8.24 -24.15
CA ILE A 233 35.56 -7.57 -25.05
C ILE A 233 36.32 -6.67 -26.02
N LEU A 234 37.32 -5.91 -25.55
CA LEU A 234 38.11 -5.05 -26.42
C LEU A 234 38.95 -5.85 -27.44
N SER A 235 39.55 -6.97 -27.04
CA SER A 235 40.32 -7.81 -27.98
C SER A 235 39.42 -8.38 -29.08
N THR A 236 38.24 -8.87 -28.71
CA THR A 236 37.29 -9.41 -29.69
C THR A 236 36.74 -8.33 -30.63
N VAL A 237 36.49 -7.11 -30.14
CA VAL A 237 36.09 -5.98 -30.98
C VAL A 237 37.21 -5.55 -31.93
N VAL A 238 38.46 -5.51 -31.47
CA VAL A 238 39.62 -5.17 -32.32
C VAL A 238 39.83 -6.23 -33.41
N GLU A 239 39.71 -7.51 -33.08
CA GLU A 239 39.81 -8.61 -34.06
C GLU A 239 38.64 -8.60 -35.06
N ALA A 240 37.44 -8.24 -34.61
CA ALA A 240 36.26 -8.13 -35.46
C ALA A 240 36.20 -6.83 -36.28
N TRP A 241 37.04 -5.83 -35.98
CA TRP A 241 37.06 -4.57 -36.72
C TRP A 241 37.73 -4.79 -38.09
N PRO A 242 36.99 -4.67 -39.21
CA PRO A 242 37.61 -4.82 -40.52
C PRO A 242 38.64 -3.70 -40.70
N HIS A 243 39.89 -4.07 -40.99
CA HIS A 243 40.91 -3.13 -41.44
C HIS A 243 40.46 -2.49 -42.76
N THR A 244 39.66 -1.42 -42.71
CA THR A 244 39.44 -0.51 -43.83
C THR A 244 40.68 0.35 -44.03
N ALA A 245 41.79 -0.30 -44.38
CA ALA A 245 42.99 0.31 -44.91
C ALA A 245 43.31 -0.35 -46.26
N ASN A 246 42.42 -0.15 -47.23
CA ASN A 246 42.76 -0.11 -48.66
C ASN A 246 41.60 0.52 -49.46
N VAL A 247 41.26 1.77 -49.13
CA VAL A 247 40.62 2.70 -50.09
C VAL A 247 41.65 3.78 -50.43
N SER A 248 42.70 3.40 -51.15
CA SER A 248 43.50 4.33 -51.97
C SER A 248 44.46 3.56 -52.90
N LYS A 249 43.92 2.80 -53.85
CA LYS A 249 44.57 2.66 -55.16
C LYS A 249 43.53 2.79 -56.25
N ILE A 250 43.59 3.94 -56.90
CA ILE A 250 42.98 4.28 -58.17
C ILE A 250 43.30 3.18 -59.17
N GLY A 251 42.26 2.52 -59.67
CA GLY A 251 42.25 1.82 -60.94
C GLY A 251 41.08 2.38 -61.73
N HIS A 252 41.36 3.32 -62.62
CA HIS A 252 40.43 3.74 -63.66
C HIS A 252 39.99 2.52 -64.46
N THR A 253 38.71 2.18 -64.39
CA THR A 253 37.98 1.67 -65.55
C THR A 253 36.54 2.16 -65.43
N GLU A 254 36.15 3.00 -66.38
CA GLU A 254 34.75 3.29 -66.65
C GLU A 254 34.04 1.98 -66.98
N GLU A 255 32.97 1.65 -66.26
CA GLU A 255 31.89 0.85 -66.86
C GLU A 255 30.54 1.15 -66.19
N HIS A 256 29.72 1.83 -66.96
CA HIS A 256 28.26 1.86 -66.97
C HIS A 256 27.46 1.54 -65.69
N SER A 257 26.86 2.61 -65.18
CA SER A 257 25.60 2.72 -64.45
C SER A 257 24.60 1.55 -64.64
N GLN A 258 24.33 0.82 -63.56
CA GLN A 258 23.02 0.22 -63.29
C GLN A 258 22.79 0.09 -61.78
N GLN A 259 21.81 0.86 -61.31
CA GLN A 259 21.36 0.95 -59.92
C GLN A 259 20.28 -0.10 -59.66
N PRO A 260 20.32 -0.80 -58.50
CA PRO A 260 19.09 -1.27 -57.89
C PRO A 260 18.95 -0.79 -56.44
N SER A 261 17.93 0.05 -56.26
CA SER A 261 17.00 0.16 -55.12
C SER A 261 17.42 -0.40 -53.76
N ALA A 262 17.59 0.52 -52.80
CA ALA A 262 17.53 0.24 -51.38
C ALA A 262 16.14 -0.25 -50.98
N SER A 263 16.06 -1.48 -50.46
CA SER A 263 14.90 -2.02 -49.75
C SER A 263 15.14 -1.91 -48.25
N SER A 264 14.73 -0.79 -47.65
CA SER A 264 14.52 -0.66 -46.22
C SER A 264 13.15 -1.23 -45.87
N TYR A 265 13.09 -2.47 -45.38
CA TYR A 265 11.86 -3.07 -44.88
C TYR A 265 11.80 -2.87 -43.36
N TRP A 266 11.12 -1.81 -42.93
CA TRP A 266 10.54 -1.69 -41.60
C TRP A 266 9.07 -2.09 -41.69
N PRO A 267 8.52 -2.99 -40.85
CA PRO A 267 7.09 -3.07 -40.67
C PRO A 267 6.70 -2.25 -39.44
N HIS A 268 6.31 -0.99 -39.68
CA HIS A 268 5.25 -0.37 -38.90
C HIS A 268 3.93 -0.62 -39.62
N SER A 269 3.02 -1.35 -38.99
CA SER A 269 1.60 -1.25 -39.26
C SER A 269 0.84 -1.37 -37.95
N CYS A 270 0.52 -0.21 -37.36
CA CYS A 270 -0.77 -0.05 -36.71
C CYS A 270 -1.82 0.16 -37.82
N ILE A 271 -3.03 -0.38 -37.61
CA ILE A 271 -4.33 0.32 -37.70
C ILE A 271 -5.48 -0.62 -38.17
N LEU A 272 -6.57 -0.52 -37.39
CA LEU A 272 -8.01 -0.69 -37.68
C LEU A 272 -8.74 -2.02 -37.44
N SER A 273 -9.91 -1.76 -36.87
CA SER A 273 -11.06 -2.53 -36.38
C SER A 273 -11.89 -3.25 -37.44
N HIS A 274 -12.59 -4.29 -36.95
CA HIS A 274 -13.92 -4.86 -37.26
C HIS A 274 -13.76 -6.39 -37.07
N ASP A 275 -14.44 -7.10 -36.16
CA ASP A 275 -15.82 -7.02 -35.68
C ASP A 275 -15.96 -7.28 -34.16
#